data_AF-A0A1K1PVM9-F1
#
_entry.id   AF-A0A1K1PVM9-F1
#
_cell.length_a   1.000
_cell.length_b   1.000
_cell.length_c   1.000
_cell.angle_alpha   90.00
_cell.angle_beta   90.00
_cell.angle_gamma   90.00
#
_symmetry.space_group_name_H-M   'P 1'
#
loop_
_entity.id
_entity.type
_entity.pdbx_description
1 polymer ?
#
loop_
_entity_poly.entity_id
_entity_poly.type
_entity_poly.pdbx_seq_one_letter_code
_entity_poly.pdbx_strand_id
1 'polypeptide(L)'
;MNDNDNIEFMSDEELREMEKNFGFDICLNDEERQLMQEPIRYWGQKWQEWIRDFYPTEYEILRGNGRYWVIPRIIDKEAAEMRNNLSESYDNAYYHTRPDGSDTLAVIRWETEKGNYIDHQISSNVVYGRTRVDE
;
A
#
# COMPACT_ATOMS: atom_id res chain seq x y z
N MET A 1 -18.74 -7.66 -12.94
CA MET A 1 -17.55 -7.62 -13.79
C MET A 1 -16.68 -6.53 -13.24
N ASN A 2 -15.58 -6.89 -12.59
CA ASN A 2 -14.40 -6.05 -12.55
C ASN A 2 -13.22 -7.00 -12.65
N ASP A 3 -12.37 -6.66 -13.60
CA ASP A 3 -11.32 -7.47 -14.15
C ASP A 3 -10.32 -7.87 -13.07
N ASN A 4 -9.96 -9.16 -13.10
CA ASN A 4 -8.75 -9.73 -12.53
C ASN A 4 -7.96 -8.76 -11.67
N ASP A 5 -8.18 -8.83 -10.35
CA ASP A 5 -7.12 -8.58 -9.40
C ASP A 5 -5.97 -9.52 -9.82
N ASN A 6 -5.06 -9.00 -10.67
CA ASN A 6 -3.80 -9.64 -11.00
C ASN A 6 -3.00 -9.56 -9.70
N ILE A 7 -3.31 -10.49 -8.81
CA ILE A 7 -2.57 -10.68 -7.59
C ILE A 7 -1.25 -11.29 -8.05
N GLU A 8 -0.26 -10.45 -8.32
CA GLU A 8 1.11 -10.85 -8.63
C GLU A 8 1.74 -11.45 -7.36
N PHE A 9 1.38 -12.71 -7.10
CA PHE A 9 2.18 -13.60 -6.28
C PHE A 9 3.43 -13.94 -7.06
N MET A 10 4.60 -13.60 -6.51
CA MET A 10 5.83 -14.18 -7.02
C MET A 10 6.02 -15.55 -6.36
N SER A 11 5.95 -16.59 -7.17
CA SER A 11 6.30 -17.94 -6.75
C SER A 11 7.77 -18.05 -6.36
N ASP A 12 8.12 -19.07 -5.57
CA ASP A 12 9.52 -19.38 -5.22
C ASP A 12 10.41 -19.58 -6.46
N GLU A 13 9.82 -20.05 -7.57
CA GLU A 13 10.51 -20.21 -8.85
C GLU A 13 10.80 -18.85 -9.51
N GLU A 14 9.83 -17.92 -9.51
CA GLU A 14 10.01 -16.56 -10.04
C GLU A 14 10.98 -15.74 -9.18
N LEU A 15 10.99 -15.95 -7.86
CA LEU A 15 12.01 -15.38 -6.97
C LEU A 15 13.41 -15.87 -7.36
N ARG A 16 13.59 -17.19 -7.57
CA ARG A 16 14.87 -17.77 -8.01
C ARG A 16 15.26 -17.32 -9.41
N GLU A 17 14.32 -17.16 -10.33
CA GLU A 17 14.59 -16.64 -11.67
C GLU A 17 14.96 -15.16 -11.62
N MET A 18 14.35 -14.35 -10.75
CA MET A 18 14.77 -12.97 -10.51
C MET A 18 16.18 -12.91 -9.91
N GLU A 19 16.50 -13.71 -8.90
CA GLU A 19 17.85 -13.82 -8.33
C GLU A 19 18.89 -14.16 -9.41
N LYS A 20 18.54 -15.10 -10.31
CA LYS A 20 19.40 -15.57 -11.39
C LYS A 20 19.56 -14.56 -12.54
N ASN A 21 18.48 -13.88 -12.95
CA ASN A 21 18.48 -12.98 -14.10
C ASN A 21 19.10 -11.61 -13.80
N PHE A 22 18.98 -11.13 -12.56
CA PHE A 22 19.53 -9.83 -12.17
C PHE A 22 20.91 -9.94 -11.50
N GLY A 23 21.44 -11.16 -11.30
CA GLY A 23 22.73 -11.40 -10.63
C GLY A 23 22.77 -10.83 -9.22
N PHE A 24 21.59 -10.61 -8.65
CA PHE A 24 21.37 -9.89 -7.43
C PHE A 24 21.32 -10.94 -6.34
N ASP A 25 22.34 -11.00 -5.49
CA ASP A 25 22.14 -11.46 -4.13
C ASP A 25 21.18 -10.42 -3.54
N ILE A 26 19.87 -10.63 -3.71
CA ILE A 26 18.88 -9.77 -3.09
C ILE A 26 19.08 -10.04 -1.61
N CYS A 27 19.88 -9.19 -0.97
CA CYS A 27 20.08 -9.17 0.47
C CYS A 27 18.78 -8.74 1.17
N LEU A 28 17.64 -9.28 0.73
CA LEU A 28 16.39 -9.22 1.44
C LEU A 28 16.64 -9.92 2.76
N ASN A 29 16.29 -9.23 3.83
CA ASN A 29 16.20 -9.90 5.12
C ASN A 29 15.02 -10.88 5.09
N ASP A 30 14.90 -11.71 6.13
CA ASP A 30 13.87 -12.75 6.18
C ASP A 30 12.44 -12.15 6.21
N GLU A 31 12.27 -10.94 6.75
CA GLU A 31 10.98 -10.24 6.74
C GLU A 31 10.60 -9.78 5.33
N GLU A 32 11.54 -9.25 4.55
CA GLU A 32 11.32 -8.83 3.17
C GLU A 32 11.03 -10.05 2.27
N ARG A 33 11.70 -11.19 2.48
CA ARG A 33 11.36 -12.44 1.79
C ARG A 33 9.95 -12.92 2.13
N GLN A 34 9.54 -12.80 3.38
CA GLN A 34 8.19 -13.18 3.79
C GLN A 34 7.14 -12.23 3.19
N LEU A 35 7.42 -10.93 3.16
CA LEU A 35 6.57 -9.94 2.50
C LEU A 35 6.38 -10.27 1.02
N MET A 36 7.41 -10.72 0.31
CA MET A 36 7.30 -11.08 -1.12
C MET A 36 6.27 -12.18 -1.40
N GLN A 37 5.90 -13.00 -0.41
CA GLN A 37 4.83 -13.99 -0.52
C GLN A 37 3.42 -13.38 -0.38
N GLU A 38 3.32 -12.16 0.16
CA GLU A 38 2.06 -11.44 0.29
C GLU A 38 1.67 -10.78 -1.04
N PRO A 39 0.36 -10.64 -1.29
CA PRO A 39 -0.13 -9.93 -2.47
C PRO A 39 0.07 -8.42 -2.34
N ILE A 40 0.42 -7.75 -3.43
CA ILE A 40 0.31 -6.29 -3.52
C ILE A 40 -1.18 -5.93 -3.62
N ARG A 41 -1.65 -5.08 -2.70
CA ARG A 41 -3.04 -4.60 -2.61
C ARG A 41 -3.14 -3.17 -3.15
N TYR A 42 -4.28 -2.54 -2.89
CA TYR A 42 -4.66 -1.26 -3.48
C TYR A 42 -3.64 -0.13 -3.29
N TRP A 43 -3.08 0.05 -2.09
CA TRP A 43 -2.17 1.17 -1.83
C TRP A 43 -0.78 0.93 -2.41
N GLY A 44 -0.31 -0.32 -2.37
CA GLY A 44 0.90 -0.73 -3.07
C GLY A 44 0.79 -0.55 -4.59
N GLN A 45 -0.35 -0.90 -5.18
CA GLN A 45 -0.63 -0.64 -6.61
C GLN A 45 -0.61 0.85 -6.93
N LYS A 46 -1.24 1.69 -6.09
CA LYS A 46 -1.22 3.15 -6.27
C LYS A 46 0.19 3.71 -6.23
N TRP A 47 1.04 3.19 -5.35
CA TRP A 47 2.45 3.57 -5.32
C TRP A 47 3.20 3.13 -6.58
N GLN A 48 2.97 1.90 -7.06
CA GLN A 48 3.60 1.40 -8.28
C GLN A 48 3.21 2.22 -9.52
N GLU A 49 1.92 2.56 -9.66
CA GLU A 49 1.45 3.47 -10.70
C GLU A 49 2.14 4.83 -10.59
N TRP A 50 2.19 5.39 -9.38
CA TRP A 50 2.77 6.71 -9.14
C TRP A 50 4.28 6.78 -9.42
N ILE A 51 5.07 5.81 -8.95
CA ILE A 51 6.52 5.80 -9.21
C ILE A 51 6.82 5.58 -10.70
N ARG A 52 6.07 4.71 -11.37
CA ARG A 52 6.23 4.44 -12.81
C ARG A 52 5.90 5.68 -13.65
N ASP A 53 4.82 6.38 -13.32
CA ASP A 53 4.29 7.45 -14.16
C ASP A 53 5.02 8.79 -13.90
N PHE A 54 5.47 9.04 -12.67
CA PHE A 54 6.06 10.33 -12.28
C PHE A 54 7.57 10.29 -12.02
N TYR A 55 8.17 9.11 -11.79
CA TYR A 55 9.58 8.95 -11.42
C TYR A 55 10.26 7.82 -12.21
N PRO A 56 10.35 7.92 -13.56
CA PRO A 56 10.82 6.84 -14.41
C PRO A 56 12.28 6.42 -14.16
N THR A 57 13.14 7.35 -13.71
CA THR A 57 14.52 7.04 -13.36
C THR A 57 14.58 6.19 -12.09
N GLU A 58 13.85 6.60 -11.04
CA GLU A 58 13.74 5.89 -9.78
C GLU A 58 13.07 4.53 -9.99
N TYR A 59 12.07 4.44 -10.87
CA TYR A 59 11.45 3.18 -11.25
C TYR A 59 12.49 2.17 -11.76
N GLU A 60 13.37 2.55 -12.69
CA GLU A 60 14.40 1.63 -13.20
C GLU A 60 15.42 1.25 -12.12
N ILE A 61 15.80 2.18 -11.24
CA ILE A 61 16.70 1.90 -10.10
C ILE A 61 16.04 0.90 -9.14
N LEU A 62 14.78 1.10 -8.79
CA LEU A 62 14.01 0.27 -7.86
C LEU A 62 13.73 -1.12 -8.44
N ARG A 63 13.56 -1.23 -9.76
CA ARG A 63 13.52 -2.53 -10.42
C ARG A 63 14.87 -3.23 -10.39
N GLY A 64 15.93 -2.49 -10.70
CA GLY A 64 17.29 -3.01 -10.72
C GLY A 64 17.76 -3.54 -9.37
N ASN A 65 17.23 -3.02 -8.25
CA ASN A 65 17.55 -3.47 -6.90
C ASN A 65 16.45 -4.30 -6.20
N GLY A 66 15.39 -4.69 -6.92
CA GLY A 66 14.29 -5.49 -6.38
C GLY A 66 13.33 -4.76 -5.44
N ARG A 67 13.63 -3.53 -5.01
CA ARG A 67 12.76 -2.77 -4.08
C ARG A 67 11.39 -2.42 -4.66
N TYR A 68 11.29 -2.36 -6.00
CA TYR A 68 10.01 -2.14 -6.69
C TYR A 68 8.93 -3.19 -6.32
N TRP A 69 9.35 -4.38 -5.88
CA TRP A 69 8.44 -5.44 -5.45
C TRP A 69 8.19 -5.46 -3.95
N VAL A 70 9.16 -5.01 -3.15
CA VAL A 70 9.09 -5.04 -1.67
C VAL A 70 8.32 -3.83 -1.12
N ILE A 71 8.67 -2.62 -1.58
CA ILE A 71 8.07 -1.36 -1.11
C ILE A 71 6.53 -1.35 -1.17
N PRO A 72 5.85 -1.77 -2.25
CA PRO A 72 4.39 -1.70 -2.30
C PRO A 72 3.72 -2.57 -1.22
N ARG A 73 4.32 -3.69 -0.83
CA ARG A 73 3.81 -4.55 0.26
C ARG A 73 3.99 -3.91 1.63
N ILE A 74 5.13 -3.24 1.84
CA ILE A 74 5.36 -2.44 3.05
C ILE A 74 4.31 -1.33 3.14
N ILE A 75 4.04 -0.64 2.03
CA ILE A 75 3.00 0.40 1.95
C ILE A 75 1.63 -0.17 2.30
N ASP A 76 1.26 -1.34 1.79
CA ASP A 76 -0.03 -1.96 2.13
C ASP A 76 -0.15 -2.31 3.62
N LYS A 77 0.94 -2.80 4.24
CA LYS A 77 0.98 -3.08 5.67
C LYS A 77 0.83 -1.81 6.51
N GLU A 78 1.63 -0.80 6.23
CA GLU A 78 1.58 0.49 6.91
C GLU A 78 0.23 1.21 6.71
N ALA A 79 -0.35 1.12 5.51
CA ALA A 79 -1.67 1.65 5.22
C ALA A 79 -2.77 0.95 6.05
N ALA A 80 -2.68 -0.36 6.23
CA ALA A 80 -3.61 -1.11 7.06
C ALA A 80 -3.51 -0.72 8.55
N GLU A 81 -2.28 -0.60 9.06
CA GLU A 81 -2.02 -0.13 10.44
C GLU A 81 -2.53 1.29 10.65
N MET A 82 -2.22 2.21 9.71
CA MET A 82 -2.67 3.60 9.78
C MET A 82 -4.20 3.71 9.69
N ARG A 83 -4.86 2.92 8.83
CA ARG A 83 -6.33 2.88 8.73
C ARG A 83 -6.97 2.48 10.06
N ASN A 84 -6.44 1.46 10.73
CA ASN A 84 -6.96 1.03 12.03
C ASN A 84 -6.81 2.13 13.09
N ASN A 85 -5.61 2.70 13.21
CA ASN A 85 -5.30 3.75 14.18
C ASN A 85 -6.14 5.01 13.95
N LEU A 86 -6.28 5.45 12.69
CA LEU A 86 -7.09 6.62 12.34
C LEU A 86 -8.59 6.36 12.53
N SER A 87 -9.06 5.16 12.21
CA SER A 87 -10.46 4.78 12.45
C SER A 87 -10.79 4.86 13.94
N GLU A 88 -9.96 4.26 14.80
CA GLU A 88 -10.13 4.31 16.25
C GLU A 88 -10.05 5.75 16.78
N SER A 89 -9.07 6.53 16.32
CA SER A 89 -8.93 7.94 16.72
C SER A 89 -10.14 8.78 16.32
N TYR A 90 -10.65 8.56 15.11
CA TYR A 90 -11.81 9.28 14.59
C TYR A 90 -13.07 8.90 15.37
N ASP A 91 -13.28 7.62 15.68
CA ASP A 91 -14.39 7.16 16.50
C ASP A 91 -14.31 7.77 17.90
N ASN A 92 -13.15 7.70 18.56
CA ASN A 92 -12.98 8.28 19.90
C ASN A 92 -13.26 9.80 19.93
N ALA A 93 -12.85 10.53 18.88
CA ALA A 93 -13.04 11.98 18.81
C ALA A 93 -14.46 12.39 18.39
N TYR A 94 -15.08 11.66 17.45
CA TYR A 94 -16.27 12.12 16.73
C TYR A 94 -17.46 11.18 16.82
N TYR A 95 -17.41 10.07 17.57
CA TYR A 95 -18.56 9.16 17.68
C TYR A 95 -19.84 9.86 18.17
N HIS A 96 -19.70 10.86 19.04
CA HIS A 96 -20.82 11.68 19.52
C HIS A 96 -21.52 12.50 18.43
N THR A 97 -20.89 12.70 17.27
CA THR A 97 -21.47 13.40 16.10
C THR A 97 -22.10 12.45 15.10
N ARG A 98 -21.93 11.13 15.28
CA ARG A 98 -22.48 10.12 14.38
C ARG A 98 -24.01 10.12 14.44
N PRO A 99 -24.71 10.29 13.30
CA PRO A 99 -26.17 10.24 13.25
C PRO A 99 -26.71 8.89 13.77
N ASP A 100 -27.94 8.92 14.29
CA ASP A 100 -28.63 7.70 14.65
C ASP A 100 -28.99 6.87 13.40
N GLY A 101 -29.22 5.58 13.59
CA GLY A 101 -29.51 4.65 12.49
C GLY A 101 -30.85 4.89 11.78
N SER A 102 -31.69 5.83 12.24
CA SER A 102 -32.98 6.12 11.61
C SER A 102 -32.85 6.99 10.36
N ASP A 103 -31.79 7.82 10.26
CA ASP A 103 -31.42 8.51 9.02
C ASP A 103 -30.22 7.80 8.34
N THR A 104 -30.54 6.81 7.52
CA THR A 104 -29.54 6.03 6.78
C THR A 104 -28.66 6.90 5.88
N LEU A 105 -29.19 7.96 5.28
CA LEU A 105 -28.40 8.84 4.40
C LEU A 105 -27.41 9.68 5.20
N ALA A 106 -27.80 10.15 6.38
CA ALA A 106 -26.88 10.87 7.27
C ALA A 106 -25.76 9.95 7.78
N VAL A 107 -26.08 8.70 8.15
CA VAL A 107 -25.06 7.70 8.52
C VAL A 107 -24.08 7.47 7.37
N ILE A 108 -24.58 7.22 6.14
CA ILE A 108 -23.71 7.00 4.98
C ILE A 108 -22.77 8.19 4.73
N ARG A 109 -23.28 9.43 4.82
CA ARG A 109 -22.44 10.63 4.67
C ARG A 109 -21.32 10.68 5.71
N TRP A 110 -21.65 10.43 6.98
CA TRP A 110 -20.66 10.45 8.06
C TRP A 110 -19.59 9.36 7.89
N GLU A 111 -19.98 8.13 7.56
CA GLU A 111 -19.04 7.02 7.31
C GLU A 111 -18.17 7.29 6.07
N THR A 112 -18.73 7.94 5.05
CA THR A 112 -17.99 8.36 3.84
C THR A 112 -16.98 9.44 4.15
N GLU A 113 -17.35 10.46 4.94
CA GLU A 113 -16.43 11.52 5.37
C GLU A 113 -15.25 10.95 6.17
N LYS A 114 -15.53 10.03 7.11
CA LYS A 114 -14.50 9.27 7.83
C LYS A 114 -13.57 8.52 6.87
N GLY A 115 -14.15 7.78 5.92
CA GLY A 115 -13.40 7.04 4.90
C GLY A 115 -12.48 7.95 4.08
N ASN A 116 -13.01 9.06 3.57
CA ASN A 116 -12.26 10.04 2.78
C ASN A 116 -11.12 10.68 3.58
N TYR A 117 -11.35 11.01 4.85
CA TYR A 117 -10.30 11.53 5.73
C TYR A 117 -9.17 10.51 5.88
N ILE A 118 -9.50 9.26 6.20
CA ILE A 118 -8.51 8.18 6.37
C ILE A 118 -7.73 7.94 5.08
N ASP A 119 -8.41 7.82 3.94
CA ASP A 119 -7.77 7.56 2.64
C ASP A 119 -6.87 8.73 2.22
N HIS A 120 -7.25 9.97 2.54
CA HIS A 120 -6.39 11.14 2.32
C HIS A 120 -5.12 11.09 3.18
N GLN A 121 -5.23 10.70 4.45
CA GLN A 121 -4.07 10.56 5.32
C GLN A 121 -3.12 9.44 4.85
N ILE A 122 -3.66 8.29 4.45
CA ILE A 122 -2.85 7.17 3.95
C ILE A 122 -2.13 7.55 2.65
N SER A 123 -2.87 8.08 1.68
CA SER A 123 -2.28 8.47 0.39
C SER A 123 -1.18 9.51 0.55
N SER A 124 -1.37 10.52 1.42
CA SER A 124 -0.38 11.58 1.61
C SER A 124 0.85 11.12 2.39
N ASN A 125 0.68 10.33 3.45
CA ASN A 125 1.76 10.01 4.38
C ASN A 125 2.47 8.69 4.06
N VAL A 126 1.79 7.70 3.48
CA VAL A 126 2.33 6.35 3.24
C VAL A 126 2.67 6.15 1.77
N VAL A 127 1.76 6.53 0.86
CA VAL A 127 1.94 6.29 -0.58
C VAL A 127 2.86 7.35 -1.17
N TYR A 128 2.44 8.61 -1.17
CA TYR A 128 3.17 9.70 -1.82
C TYR A 128 4.29 10.28 -0.96
N GLY A 129 4.37 9.91 0.32
CA GLY A 129 5.51 10.25 1.17
C GLY A 129 6.79 9.52 0.77
N ARG A 130 6.67 8.36 0.11
CA ARG A 130 7.77 7.39 -0.06
C ARG A 130 8.57 7.54 -1.36
N THR A 131 8.63 8.76 -1.91
CA THR A 131 9.38 9.08 -3.15
C THR A 131 10.88 9.16 -3.00
N ARG A 132 11.37 9.36 -1.78
CA ARG A 132 12.79 9.45 -1.55
C ARG A 132 13.24 8.07 -1.09
N VAL A 133 14.23 7.55 -1.81
CA VAL A 133 15.15 6.57 -1.26
C VAL A 133 15.72 7.25 -0.02
N ASP A 134 15.07 7.07 1.12
CA ASP A 134 15.62 7.50 2.39
C ASP A 134 16.98 6.79 2.52
N GLU A 135 17.97 7.61 2.87
CA GLU A 135 19.39 7.31 3.02
C GLU A 135 19.67 5.99 3.74
#